data_AF-A0A1G6N8V5-F1
#
_entry.id   AF-A0A1G6N8V5-F1
#
_cell.length_a   1.000
_cell.length_b   1.000
_cell.length_c   1.000
_cell.angle_alpha   90.00
_cell.angle_beta   90.00
_cell.angle_gamma   90.00
#
_symmetry.space_group_name_H-M   'P 1'
#
loop_
_entity.id
_entity.type
_entity.pdbx_description
1 polymer ?
#
loop_
_entity_poly.entity_id
_entity_poly.type
_entity_poly.pdbx_seq_one_letter_code
_entity_poly.pdbx_strand_id
1 'polypeptide(L)' 'MIQSQIQYTIYTLCLIQDGNQVLLLDRQHDDFKGFIPPGGKLEFPESPVQCATREV' A
#
# COMPACT_ATOMS: atom_id res chain seq x y z
N MET A 1 0.16 35.65 4.26
CA MET A 1 0.72 34.47 3.57
C MET A 1 -0.21 33.31 3.86
N ILE A 2 -0.94 32.80 2.88
CA ILE A 2 -1.80 31.62 3.07
C ILE A 2 -0.90 30.40 2.92
N GLN A 3 -0.65 29.69 4.02
CA GLN A 3 0.13 28.45 4.00
C GLN A 3 -0.79 27.37 3.40
N SER A 4 -0.44 26.81 2.24
CA SER A 4 -1.16 25.65 1.71
C SER A 4 -0.97 24.48 2.66
N GLN A 5 -2.06 23.88 3.13
CA GLN A 5 -1.97 22.67 3.94
C GLN A 5 -1.60 21.49 3.04
N ILE A 6 -0.45 20.88 3.30
CA ILE A 6 -0.01 19.66 2.63
C ILE A 6 -0.65 18.48 3.36
N GLN A 7 -1.43 17.68 2.63
CA GLN A 7 -1.99 16.44 3.15
C GLN A 7 -1.09 15.26 2.73
N TYR A 8 -0.74 14.43 3.70
CA TYR A 8 -0.01 13.19 3.47
C TYR A 8 -0.94 11.99 3.66
N THR A 9 -0.79 10.99 2.81
CA THR A 9 -1.44 9.69 2.98
C THR A 9 -0.37 8.61 3.03
N ILE A 10 -0.48 7.71 3.99
CA ILE A 10 0.46 6.60 4.19
C ILE A 10 -0.17 5.33 3.62
N TYR A 11 0.60 4.56 2.86
CA TYR A 11 0.23 3.25 2.34
C TYR A 11 1.26 2.23 2.77
N THR A 12 0.82 1.00 3.01
CA THR A 12 1.68 -0.16 3.22
C THR A 12 1.68 -1.04 1.98
N LEU A 13 2.82 -1.63 1.66
CA LEU A 13 2.97 -2.70 0.66
C LEU A 13 3.69 -3.87 1.32
N CYS A 14 3.24 -5.09 1.08
CA CYS A 14 3.84 -6.31 1.62
C CYS A 14 4.31 -7.21 0.47
N LEU A 15 5.64 -7.36 0.34
CA LEU A 15 6.21 -8.31 -0.61
C LEU A 15 6.22 -9.71 0.02
N ILE A 16 5.29 -10.56 -0.41
CA ILE A 16 5.23 -11.96 0.03
C ILE A 16 6.08 -12.79 -0.92
N GLN A 17 7.08 -13.47 -0.39
CA GLN A 17 7.98 -14.34 -1.13
C GLN A 17 7.79 -15.79 -0.70
N ASP A 18 7.67 -16.68 -1.68
CA ASP A 18 7.73 -18.14 -1.50
C ASP A 18 8.75 -18.74 -2.46
N GLY A 19 9.93 -19.08 -1.93
CA GLY A 19 11.08 -19.53 -2.73
C GLY A 19 11.50 -18.50 -3.77
N ASN A 20 11.34 -18.86 -5.05
CA ASN A 20 11.68 -18.02 -6.21
C ASN A 20 10.47 -17.26 -6.79
N GLN A 21 9.35 -17.26 -6.08
CA GLN A 21 8.12 -16.59 -6.51
C GLN A 21 7.77 -15.47 -5.55
N VAL A 22 7.11 -14.43 -6.08
CA VAL A 22 6.55 -13.32 -5.29
C VAL A 22 5.08 -13.14 -5.65
N LEU A 23 4.25 -12.83 -4.65
CA LEU A 23 2.85 -12.50 -4.89
C LEU A 23 2.72 -11.05 -5.34
N LEU A 24 2.07 -10.84 -6.48
CA LEU A 24 1.76 -9.52 -7.03
C LEU A 24 0.29 -9.47 -7.47
N LEU A 25 -0.32 -8.30 -7.31
CA LEU A 25 -1.64 -7.96 -7.84
C LEU A 25 -1.48 -7.30 -9.20
N ASP A 26 -2.28 -7.73 -10.17
CA ASP A 26 -2.35 -7.08 -11.48
C ASP A 26 -3.26 -5.84 -11.42
N ARG A 27 -2.66 -4.66 -11.29
CA ARG A 27 -3.40 -3.40 -11.16
C ARG A 27 -3.77 -2.88 -12.54
N GLN A 28 -5.05 -3.01 -12.88
CA GLN A 28 -5.61 -2.68 -14.19
C GLN A 28 -6.29 -1.30 -14.25
N HIS A 29 -6.42 -0.62 -13.11
CA HIS A 29 -7.03 0.71 -12.96
C HIS A 29 -6.09 1.69 -12.24
N ASP A 30 -6.33 2.98 -12.44
CA ASP A 30 -5.58 4.14 -11.91
C ASP A 30 -4.29 4.52 -12.68
N ASP A 31 -3.59 5.54 -12.18
CA ASP A 31 -2.40 6.16 -12.79
C ASP A 31 -1.18 5.22 -12.85
N PHE A 32 -1.26 4.04 -12.24
CA PHE A 32 -0.23 3.02 -12.26
C PHE A 32 -0.80 1.69 -12.75
N LYS A 33 -0.32 1.25 -13.92
CA LYS A 33 -0.66 -0.05 -14.51
C LYS A 33 0.48 -1.03 -14.31
N GLY A 34 0.15 -2.27 -13.95
CA GLY A 34 1.09 -3.38 -13.83
C GLY A 34 1.07 -4.06 -12.47
N PHE A 35 2.06 -4.90 -12.23
CA PHE A 35 2.13 -5.75 -11.06
C PHE A 35 2.71 -5.03 -9.84
N ILE A 36 2.00 -5.05 -8.72
CA ILE A 36 2.45 -4.47 -7.44
C ILE A 36 2.26 -5.47 -6.28
N PRO A 37 3.06 -5.38 -5.21
CA PRO A 37 2.78 -6.14 -4.00
C PRO A 37 1.41 -5.75 -3.41
N PRO A 38 0.71 -6.69 -2.73
CA PRO A 38 -0.53 -6.37 -2.03
C PRO A 38 -0.29 -5.38 -0.89
N GLY A 39 -1.34 -4.64 -0.52
CA GLY A 39 -1.28 -3.62 0.49
C GLY A 39 -2.38 -2.58 0.33
N GLY A 40 -2.35 -1.54 1.16
CA GLY A 40 -3.43 -0.57 1.22
C GLY A 40 -3.10 0.65 2.05
N LYS A 41 -4.11 1.51 2.24
CA LYS A 41 -4.00 2.77 2.96
C LYS A 41 -4.00 2.52 4.46
N LEU A 42 -3.10 3.19 5.18
CA LEU A 42 -3.06 3.17 6.63
C LEU A 42 -4.16 4.09 7.20
N GLU A 43 -5.02 3.54 8.04
CA GLU A 43 -6.13 4.24 8.70
C GLU A 43 -5.88 4.34 10.21
N PHE A 44 -5.86 5.56 10.76
CA PHE A 44 -5.71 5.76 12.21
C PHE A 44 -6.89 5.14 12.97
N PRO A 45 -6.68 4.40 14.09
CA PRO A 45 -5.46 4.30 14.89
C PRO A 45 -4.60 3.05 14.63
N GLU A 46 -4.62 2.47 13.43
CA GLU A 46 -3.85 1.25 13.18
C GLU A 46 -2.33 1.54 13.03
N SER A 47 -1.52 0.59 13.48
CA SER A 47 -0.07 0.54 13.19
C SER A 47 0.20 0.02 11.77
N PRO A 48 1.37 0.30 11.18
CA PRO A 48 1.73 -0.24 9.86
C PRO A 48 1.63 -1.77 9.76
N VAL A 49 1.94 -2.49 10.84
CA VAL A 49 1.82 -3.95 10.89
C VAL A 49 0.36 -4.38 10.87
N GLN A 50 -0.51 -3.73 11.63
CA GLN A 50 -1.95 -4.03 11.63
C GLN A 50 -2.59 -3.76 10.26
N CYS A 51 -2.21 -2.65 9.61
CA CYS A 51 -2.63 -2.35 8.23
C CYS A 51 -2.19 -3.47 7.27
N ALA A 52 -0.91 -3.85 7.31
CA ALA A 52 -0.39 -4.91 6.46
C ALA A 52 -1.12 -6.25 6.69
N THR A 53 -1.39 -6.64 7.94
CA THR A 53 -2.14 -7.87 8.27
C THR A 53 -3.63 -7.81 7.85
N ARG A 54 -4.22 -6.62 7.76
CA ARG A 54 -5.63 -6.44 7.34
C ARG A 54 -5.78 -6.51 5.82
N GLU A 55 -4.79 -6.02 5.08
CA GLU A 55 -4.81 -5.90 3.61
C GLU A 55 -4.30 -7.15 2.88
N VAL A 56 -3.58 -8.05 3.57
CA VAL A 56 -2.86 -9.19 3.01
C VAL A 56 -3.32 -10.49 3.66
#